data_AF-A0A959HGI0-F1
#
_entry.id   AF-A0A959HGI0-F1
#
_cell.length_a   1.000
_cell.length_b   1.000
_cell.length_c   1.000
_cell.angle_alpha   90.00
_cell.angle_beta   90.00
_cell.angle_gamma   90.00
#
_symmetry.space_group_name_H-M   'P 1'
#
loop_
_entity.id
_entity.type
_entity.pdbx_description
1 polymer ?
#
loop_
_entity_poly.entity_id
_entity_poly.type
_entity_poly.pdbx_seq_one_letter_code
_entity_poly.pdbx_strand_id
1 'polypeptide(L)'
;EIVSIDKTELQVRVPAGADMGEITVSTNFGTAISSFLFRDNRNVVVNFDDLRHRSWNSPIAHVDAGEGKVPPCSGNYTYFEMDGVGAWQWVNELNMMYVAEDGETGRGNIPIFPGGASVSEWGVRFEINVPVEWREIPLEIFFAPFGADHGRDIPVPLVRWRPWEEKGVYQTDGWVTVTVPLTAFNEDKDGNPAALSDLSQFTNLTIMYFGAADNSNDIYIAIDNVRVVRI
;
A
#
# COMPACT_ATOMS: atom_id res chain seq x y z
N GLU A 1 21.06 -10.85 -13.62
CA GLU A 1 21.40 -10.72 -15.06
C GLU A 1 20.86 -9.38 -15.55
N ILE A 2 21.56 -8.66 -16.43
CA ILE A 2 21.01 -7.42 -17.03
C ILE A 2 20.06 -7.81 -18.16
N VAL A 3 18.85 -7.24 -18.16
CA VAL A 3 17.83 -7.46 -19.19
C VAL A 3 17.89 -6.35 -20.24
N SER A 4 17.90 -5.10 -19.81
CA SER A 4 18.04 -3.93 -20.68
C SER A 4 18.72 -2.76 -19.95
N ILE A 5 19.33 -1.86 -20.72
CA ILE A 5 19.92 -0.62 -20.22
C ILE A 5 19.53 0.51 -21.17
N ASP A 6 18.84 1.50 -20.65
CA ASP A 6 18.57 2.79 -21.28
C ASP A 6 19.15 3.92 -20.43
N LYS A 7 19.10 5.16 -20.95
CA LYS A 7 19.70 6.33 -20.27
C LYS A 7 19.10 6.58 -18.87
N THR A 8 17.83 6.27 -18.69
CA THR A 8 17.06 6.55 -17.46
C THR A 8 16.46 5.30 -16.83
N GLU A 9 16.72 4.11 -17.38
CA GLU A 9 16.17 2.85 -16.89
C GLU A 9 17.20 1.72 -16.99
N LEU A 10 17.31 0.92 -15.93
CA LEU A 10 18.09 -0.30 -15.89
C LEU A 10 17.15 -1.43 -15.47
N GLN A 11 16.97 -2.43 -16.33
CA GLN A 11 16.21 -3.63 -15.99
C GLN A 11 17.17 -4.78 -15.72
N VAL A 12 16.97 -5.45 -14.59
CA VAL A 12 17.78 -6.60 -14.18
C VAL A 12 16.88 -7.72 -13.69
N ARG A 13 17.27 -8.96 -14.01
CA ARG A 13 16.72 -10.15 -13.38
C ARG A 13 17.35 -10.31 -12.00
N VAL A 14 16.51 -10.24 -10.97
CA VAL A 14 16.90 -10.50 -9.58
C VAL A 14 17.53 -11.89 -9.48
N PRO A 15 18.77 -12.02 -8.98
CA PRO A 15 19.41 -13.32 -8.84
C PRO A 15 18.76 -14.14 -7.72
N ALA A 16 18.83 -15.47 -7.84
CA ALA A 16 18.40 -16.36 -6.76
C ALA A 16 19.20 -16.08 -5.48
N GLY A 17 18.52 -16.09 -4.33
CA GLY A 17 19.14 -15.83 -3.03
C GLY A 17 19.48 -14.36 -2.76
N ALA A 18 18.95 -13.40 -3.53
CA ALA A 18 19.12 -11.99 -3.22
C ALA A 18 18.46 -11.61 -1.88
N ASP A 19 19.24 -11.08 -0.94
CA ASP A 19 18.77 -10.63 0.36
C ASP A 19 18.30 -9.16 0.33
N MET A 20 17.70 -8.72 1.44
CA MET A 20 17.40 -7.30 1.67
C MET A 20 18.69 -6.47 1.69
N GLY A 21 18.67 -5.30 1.04
CA GLY A 21 19.80 -4.37 1.11
C GLY A 21 19.71 -3.24 0.10
N GLU A 22 20.63 -2.28 0.19
CA GLU A 22 20.77 -1.23 -0.82
C GLU A 22 21.28 -1.84 -2.14
N ILE A 23 20.76 -1.33 -3.26
CA ILE A 23 21.24 -1.67 -4.59
C ILE A 23 22.39 -0.72 -4.91
N THR A 24 23.56 -1.29 -5.19
CA THR A 24 24.72 -0.54 -5.68
C THR A 24 24.85 -0.71 -7.19
N VAL A 25 24.91 0.41 -7.91
CA VAL A 25 25.14 0.44 -9.36
C VAL A 25 26.47 1.14 -9.64
N SER A 26 27.40 0.42 -10.25
CA SER A 26 28.71 0.96 -10.64
C SER A 26 28.84 1.08 -12.16
N THR A 27 29.36 2.22 -12.60
CA THR A 27 29.70 2.52 -13.99
C THR A 27 31.18 2.94 -14.09
N ASN A 28 31.66 3.18 -15.30
CA ASN A 28 32.98 3.78 -15.53
C ASN A 28 33.09 5.24 -15.02
N PHE A 29 31.97 5.90 -14.68
CA PHE A 29 31.93 7.27 -14.18
C PHE A 29 31.74 7.37 -12.66
N GLY A 30 31.54 6.25 -11.96
CA GLY A 30 31.36 6.23 -10.52
C GLY A 30 30.35 5.20 -10.05
N THR A 31 30.01 5.27 -8.76
CA THR A 31 29.06 4.37 -8.10
C THR A 31 27.93 5.17 -7.48
N ALA A 32 26.71 4.67 -7.64
CA ALA A 32 25.52 5.16 -6.96
C ALA A 32 24.93 4.05 -6.09
N ILE A 33 24.32 4.45 -4.97
CA ILE A 33 23.65 3.56 -4.02
C ILE A 33 22.18 3.99 -3.96
N SER A 34 21.25 3.04 -3.98
CA SER A 34 19.82 3.34 -3.89
C SER A 34 19.47 4.00 -2.55
N SER A 35 18.55 4.95 -2.56
CA SER A 35 17.99 5.55 -1.33
C SER A 35 16.99 4.64 -0.62
N PHE A 36 16.64 3.50 -1.23
CA PHE A 36 15.73 2.50 -0.69
C PHE A 36 16.45 1.16 -0.51
N LEU A 37 15.88 0.30 0.35
CA LEU A 37 16.29 -1.09 0.44
C LEU A 37 15.49 -1.95 -0.54
N PHE A 38 16.17 -2.75 -1.35
CA PHE A 38 15.57 -3.88 -2.02
C PHE A 38 15.03 -4.86 -0.99
N ARG A 39 13.84 -5.44 -1.25
CA ARG A 39 13.15 -6.37 -0.31
C ARG A 39 13.04 -5.81 1.11
N ASP A 40 12.77 -4.50 1.22
CA ASP A 40 12.61 -3.83 2.51
C ASP A 40 11.50 -4.50 3.32
N ASN A 41 11.87 -5.28 4.34
CA ASN A 41 10.95 -5.99 5.22
C ASN A 41 10.88 -5.35 6.62
N ARG A 42 11.32 -4.08 6.74
CA ARG A 42 11.26 -3.34 8.00
C ARG A 42 9.88 -2.73 8.19
N ASN A 43 9.45 -2.66 9.46
CA ASN A 43 8.20 -2.03 9.89
C ASN A 43 6.96 -2.48 9.07
N VAL A 44 6.91 -3.76 8.72
CA VAL A 44 5.73 -4.36 8.09
C VAL A 44 4.56 -4.27 9.08
N VAL A 45 3.45 -3.73 8.57
CA VAL A 45 2.19 -3.60 9.29
C VAL A 45 1.31 -4.81 9.00
N VAL A 46 1.22 -5.19 7.72
CA VAL A 46 0.44 -6.35 7.26
C VAL A 46 1.10 -6.96 6.01
N ASN A 47 1.25 -8.28 5.99
CA ASN A 47 1.75 -9.09 4.86
C ASN A 47 0.81 -10.24 4.50
N PHE A 48 -0.32 -10.39 5.20
CA PHE A 48 -1.36 -11.38 4.95
C PHE A 48 -0.95 -12.86 5.17
N ASP A 49 0.28 -13.11 5.60
CA ASP A 49 0.81 -14.42 5.99
C ASP A 49 0.65 -14.65 7.50
N ASP A 50 1.48 -13.98 8.29
CA ASP A 50 1.50 -14.00 9.76
C ASP A 50 1.03 -12.68 10.38
N LEU A 51 1.12 -11.57 9.64
CA LEU A 51 0.55 -10.27 10.00
C LEU A 51 -0.65 -9.98 9.09
N ARG A 52 -1.86 -10.09 9.64
CA ARG A 52 -3.12 -10.04 8.88
C ARG A 52 -3.97 -8.82 9.22
N HIS A 53 -4.85 -8.48 8.30
CA HIS A 53 -5.89 -7.47 8.50
C HIS A 53 -7.15 -8.13 9.13
N ARG A 54 -8.23 -7.36 9.32
CA ARG A 54 -9.52 -7.83 9.87
C ARG A 54 -10.25 -8.85 9.00
N SER A 55 -10.74 -9.95 9.56
CA SER A 55 -11.30 -11.07 8.79
C SER A 55 -12.61 -10.80 8.00
N TRP A 56 -13.27 -9.66 8.18
CA TRP A 56 -14.53 -9.30 7.50
C TRP A 56 -14.36 -8.19 6.44
N ASN A 57 -13.11 -7.80 6.18
CA ASN A 57 -12.68 -6.80 5.22
C ASN A 57 -12.30 -7.47 3.88
N SER A 58 -11.46 -6.81 3.08
CA SER A 58 -10.96 -7.35 1.81
C SER A 58 -10.47 -8.80 1.91
N PRO A 59 -10.84 -9.68 0.98
CA PRO A 59 -10.41 -11.08 1.05
C PRO A 59 -8.88 -11.23 1.03
N ILE A 60 -8.39 -12.33 1.63
CA ILE A 60 -7.01 -12.80 1.49
C ILE A 60 -7.00 -13.92 0.45
N ALA A 61 -6.16 -13.80 -0.56
CA ALA A 61 -5.85 -14.90 -1.45
C ALA A 61 -4.85 -15.84 -0.76
N HIS A 62 -5.30 -17.03 -0.39
CA HIS A 62 -4.44 -18.07 0.16
C HIS A 62 -3.70 -18.83 -0.97
N VAL A 63 -2.39 -18.61 -1.07
CA VAL A 63 -1.56 -19.18 -2.14
C VAL A 63 -1.57 -20.70 -2.14
N ASP A 64 -1.50 -21.31 -0.96
CA ASP A 64 -1.53 -22.77 -0.82
C ASP A 64 -2.86 -23.38 -1.25
N ALA A 65 -3.94 -22.58 -1.24
CA ALA A 65 -5.26 -22.97 -1.74
C ALA A 65 -5.45 -22.64 -3.23
N GLY A 66 -4.47 -22.00 -3.88
CA GLY A 66 -4.54 -21.59 -5.28
C GLY A 66 -5.55 -20.45 -5.53
N GLU A 67 -5.78 -19.61 -4.51
CA GLU A 67 -6.71 -18.48 -4.59
C GLU A 67 -6.08 -17.23 -5.24
N GLY A 68 -6.94 -16.29 -5.63
CA GLY A 68 -6.56 -15.03 -6.28
C GLY A 68 -6.34 -15.15 -7.79
N LYS A 69 -6.34 -14.01 -8.49
CA LYS A 69 -6.20 -13.92 -9.96
C LYS A 69 -4.80 -13.56 -10.44
N VAL A 70 -3.88 -13.25 -9.52
CA VAL A 70 -2.48 -12.93 -9.87
C VAL A 70 -1.51 -13.85 -9.12
N PRO A 71 -0.35 -14.18 -9.72
CA PRO A 71 0.71 -14.86 -8.99
C PRO A 71 1.15 -14.01 -7.78
N PRO A 72 1.41 -14.59 -6.60
CA PRO A 72 1.84 -13.84 -5.42
C PRO A 72 3.25 -13.26 -5.58
N CYS A 73 3.53 -12.10 -4.96
CA CYS A 73 4.90 -11.62 -4.83
C CYS A 73 5.65 -12.26 -3.64
N SER A 74 4.95 -12.51 -2.53
CA SER A 74 5.48 -13.18 -1.35
C SER A 74 4.32 -13.73 -0.52
N GLY A 75 4.12 -15.05 -0.52
CA GLY A 75 3.04 -15.63 0.28
C GLY A 75 1.65 -15.10 -0.11
N ASN A 76 0.74 -15.10 0.87
CA ASN A 76 -0.63 -14.62 0.70
C ASN A 76 -0.66 -13.11 0.46
N TYR A 77 -1.75 -12.62 -0.11
CA TYR A 77 -1.97 -11.19 -0.32
C TYR A 77 -3.45 -10.85 -0.19
N THR A 78 -3.78 -9.59 0.06
CA THR A 78 -5.19 -9.15 -0.02
C THR A 78 -5.50 -8.59 -1.40
N TYR A 79 -6.77 -8.59 -1.76
CA TYR A 79 -7.21 -7.98 -3.01
C TYR A 79 -8.55 -7.30 -2.86
N PHE A 80 -8.74 -6.25 -3.64
CA PHE A 80 -10.05 -5.65 -3.92
C PHE A 80 -10.51 -6.21 -5.27
N GLU A 81 -11.73 -6.74 -5.31
CA GLU A 81 -12.34 -7.26 -6.54
C GLU A 81 -13.84 -6.99 -6.52
N MET A 82 -14.34 -6.35 -7.56
CA MET A 82 -15.78 -6.20 -7.80
C MET A 82 -16.04 -5.73 -9.23
N ASP A 83 -17.15 -6.19 -9.80
CA ASP A 83 -17.64 -5.76 -11.11
C ASP A 83 -18.53 -4.53 -10.97
N GLY A 84 -18.42 -3.59 -11.91
CA GLY A 84 -19.30 -2.42 -12.00
C GLY A 84 -19.26 -1.50 -10.78
N VAL A 85 -18.08 -1.29 -10.17
CA VAL A 85 -17.95 -0.40 -9.00
C VAL A 85 -18.17 1.05 -9.43
N GLY A 86 -19.18 1.68 -8.86
CA GLY A 86 -19.55 3.07 -9.10
C GLY A 86 -19.22 4.01 -7.93
N ALA A 87 -19.55 5.29 -8.09
CA ALA A 87 -19.26 6.33 -7.12
C ALA A 87 -19.82 6.01 -5.72
N TRP A 88 -19.01 6.27 -4.69
CA TRP A 88 -19.40 6.23 -3.27
C TRP A 88 -19.96 4.88 -2.80
N GLN A 89 -19.59 3.78 -3.45
CA GLN A 89 -20.01 2.45 -3.03
C GLN A 89 -19.22 2.00 -1.80
N TRP A 90 -19.95 1.82 -0.69
CA TRP A 90 -19.40 1.25 0.53
C TRP A 90 -19.54 -0.28 0.49
N VAL A 91 -18.40 -0.96 0.37
CA VAL A 91 -18.31 -2.42 0.26
C VAL A 91 -17.16 -2.89 1.15
N ASN A 92 -17.41 -3.92 1.97
CA ASN A 92 -16.41 -4.41 2.92
C ASN A 92 -15.19 -5.00 2.20
N GLU A 93 -15.41 -5.68 1.09
CA GLU A 93 -14.41 -6.34 0.25
C GLU A 93 -13.48 -5.33 -0.46
N LEU A 94 -13.88 -4.05 -0.53
CA LEU A 94 -13.11 -2.95 -1.11
C LEU A 94 -12.37 -2.12 -0.05
N ASN A 95 -12.27 -2.65 1.16
CA ASN A 95 -11.67 -1.98 2.31
C ASN A 95 -10.77 -2.93 3.08
N MET A 96 -9.47 -2.63 3.16
CA MET A 96 -8.51 -3.33 4.02
C MET A 96 -8.27 -2.51 5.29
N MET A 97 -8.53 -3.10 6.45
CA MET A 97 -8.25 -2.50 7.76
C MET A 97 -7.31 -3.38 8.57
N TYR A 98 -6.13 -2.86 8.88
CA TYR A 98 -5.31 -3.39 9.97
C TYR A 98 -5.77 -2.73 11.28
N VAL A 99 -6.31 -3.55 12.19
CA VAL A 99 -6.80 -3.13 13.50
C VAL A 99 -5.96 -3.78 14.60
N ALA A 100 -5.33 -2.94 15.41
CA ALA A 100 -4.38 -3.35 16.43
C ALA A 100 -5.01 -4.11 17.61
N GLU A 101 -6.33 -4.06 17.77
CA GLU A 101 -7.08 -4.73 18.85
C GLU A 101 -7.37 -6.21 18.59
N ASP A 102 -7.32 -6.67 17.35
CA ASP A 102 -7.66 -8.06 17.02
C ASP A 102 -6.49 -8.97 17.41
N GLY A 103 -6.67 -9.79 18.45
CA GLY A 103 -5.65 -10.70 18.98
C GLY A 103 -5.01 -11.63 17.93
N GLU A 104 -3.96 -12.35 18.33
CA GLU A 104 -3.04 -13.20 17.51
C GLU A 104 -2.34 -12.51 16.32
N THR A 105 -2.98 -11.58 15.59
CA THR A 105 -2.41 -10.88 14.41
C THR A 105 -2.24 -9.38 14.60
N GLY A 106 -2.94 -8.76 15.56
CA GLY A 106 -2.78 -7.36 15.94
C GLY A 106 -1.64 -7.15 16.93
N ARG A 107 -0.93 -6.02 16.80
CA ARG A 107 0.24 -5.68 17.63
C ARG A 107 -0.11 -5.03 18.97
N GLY A 108 -1.40 -4.91 19.33
CA GLY A 108 -1.84 -4.16 20.50
C GLY A 108 -1.59 -2.66 20.36
N ASN A 109 -1.66 -1.90 21.46
CA ASN A 109 -1.43 -0.45 21.47
C ASN A 109 0.05 -0.08 21.27
N ILE A 110 0.60 -0.45 20.12
CA ILE A 110 1.96 -0.20 19.69
C ILE A 110 1.88 0.60 18.39
N PRO A 111 2.52 1.79 18.30
CA PRO A 111 2.48 2.60 17.11
C PRO A 111 3.06 1.86 15.90
N ILE A 112 2.44 2.04 14.73
CA ILE A 112 2.97 1.47 13.48
C ILE A 112 4.25 2.17 13.04
N PHE A 113 4.38 3.46 13.38
CA PHE A 113 5.57 4.26 13.11
C PHE A 113 6.61 4.05 14.21
N PRO A 114 7.88 3.76 13.86
CA PRO A 114 8.93 3.65 14.84
C PRO A 114 9.26 5.01 15.48
N GLY A 115 9.89 4.96 16.66
CA GLY A 115 10.34 6.17 17.36
C GLY A 115 11.28 7.02 16.48
N GLY A 116 11.02 8.32 16.43
CA GLY A 116 11.78 9.26 15.59
C GLY A 116 11.30 9.38 14.14
N ALA A 117 10.23 8.69 13.75
CA ALA A 117 9.58 8.92 12.47
C ALA A 117 9.06 10.36 12.36
N SER A 118 9.10 10.92 11.15
CA SER A 118 8.70 12.30 10.85
C SER A 118 7.86 12.34 9.59
N VAL A 119 6.85 13.23 9.54
CA VAL A 119 5.96 13.38 8.38
C VAL A 119 6.73 13.73 7.10
N SER A 120 7.82 14.50 7.22
CA SER A 120 8.59 14.98 6.08
C SER A 120 9.54 13.95 5.46
N GLU A 121 9.93 12.91 6.20
CA GLU A 121 10.94 11.93 5.76
C GLU A 121 10.42 10.49 5.73
N TRP A 122 9.11 10.28 5.92
CA TRP A 122 8.52 8.94 5.95
C TRP A 122 7.35 8.81 4.98
N GLY A 123 7.01 7.57 4.66
CA GLY A 123 5.89 7.21 3.81
C GLY A 123 5.34 5.82 4.10
N VAL A 124 4.15 5.55 3.56
CA VAL A 124 3.59 4.19 3.46
C VAL A 124 4.13 3.56 2.19
N ARG A 125 4.60 2.32 2.28
CA ARG A 125 5.08 1.54 1.14
C ARG A 125 4.33 0.21 1.10
N PHE A 126 4.01 -0.25 -0.09
CA PHE A 126 3.34 -1.53 -0.33
C PHE A 126 3.64 -2.01 -1.75
N GLU A 127 3.37 -3.28 -1.98
CA GLU A 127 3.41 -3.89 -3.30
C GLU A 127 1.98 -3.93 -3.83
N ILE A 128 1.80 -3.60 -5.11
CA ILE A 128 0.50 -3.61 -5.77
C ILE A 128 0.59 -4.31 -7.12
N ASN A 129 -0.46 -5.05 -7.49
CA ASN A 129 -0.64 -5.62 -8.82
C ASN A 129 -2.07 -5.34 -9.31
N VAL A 130 -2.15 -4.65 -10.45
CA VAL A 130 -3.39 -4.14 -11.06
C VAL A 130 -3.52 -4.72 -12.48
N PRO A 131 -3.98 -5.98 -12.61
CA PRO A 131 -4.10 -6.66 -13.91
C PRO A 131 -5.31 -6.17 -14.73
N VAL A 132 -6.30 -5.55 -14.09
CA VAL A 132 -7.48 -4.95 -14.73
C VAL A 132 -7.31 -3.43 -14.73
N GLU A 133 -7.62 -2.77 -15.85
CA GLU A 133 -7.51 -1.31 -15.96
C GLU A 133 -8.28 -0.59 -14.85
N TRP A 134 -7.57 0.09 -13.96
CA TRP A 134 -8.16 0.91 -12.91
C TRP A 134 -8.33 2.35 -13.39
N ARG A 135 -9.54 2.89 -13.22
CA ARG A 135 -9.92 4.28 -13.49
C ARG A 135 -10.64 4.91 -12.28
N GLU A 136 -10.60 6.24 -12.20
CA GLU A 136 -11.43 7.07 -11.31
C GLU A 136 -11.31 6.84 -9.79
N ILE A 137 -12.01 5.92 -9.17
CA ILE A 137 -12.11 5.90 -7.70
C ILE A 137 -10.71 5.76 -7.06
N PRO A 138 -10.30 6.63 -6.11
CA PRO A 138 -8.96 6.57 -5.51
C PRO A 138 -8.82 5.43 -4.51
N LEU A 139 -7.57 5.12 -4.15
CA LEU A 139 -7.29 4.48 -2.87
C LEU A 139 -7.17 5.56 -1.79
N GLU A 140 -8.15 5.62 -0.89
CA GLU A 140 -8.07 6.39 0.35
C GLU A 140 -7.20 5.61 1.36
N ILE A 141 -6.18 6.27 1.90
CA ILE A 141 -5.33 5.70 2.95
C ILE A 141 -5.34 6.64 4.16
N PHE A 142 -5.56 6.09 5.34
CA PHE A 142 -5.62 6.85 6.59
C PHE A 142 -5.28 6.00 7.80
N PHE A 143 -5.08 6.68 8.93
CA PHE A 143 -4.66 6.06 10.18
C PHE A 143 -5.63 6.41 11.31
N ALA A 144 -5.70 5.53 12.31
CA ALA A 144 -6.48 5.78 13.52
C ALA A 144 -5.72 5.38 14.79
N PRO A 145 -5.98 6.05 15.94
CA PRO A 145 -5.46 5.63 17.23
C PRO A 145 -6.03 4.31 17.73
N PHE A 146 -5.37 3.72 18.72
CA PHE A 146 -5.82 2.48 19.36
C PHE A 146 -7.20 2.67 20.02
N GLY A 147 -8.12 1.74 19.79
CA GLY A 147 -9.50 1.80 20.29
C GLY A 147 -10.37 2.94 19.75
N ALA A 148 -9.88 3.72 18.79
CA ALA A 148 -10.71 4.67 18.06
C ALA A 148 -11.55 3.95 17.00
N ASP A 149 -12.59 4.60 16.47
CA ASP A 149 -13.26 4.09 15.27
C ASP A 149 -12.24 4.00 14.11
N HIS A 150 -12.29 2.90 13.38
CA HIS A 150 -11.42 2.60 12.24
C HIS A 150 -12.13 2.90 10.90
N GLY A 151 -13.39 3.33 10.96
CA GLY A 151 -14.18 3.76 9.82
C GLY A 151 -13.75 5.10 9.25
N ARG A 152 -14.20 5.35 8.02
CA ARG A 152 -13.96 6.59 7.26
C ARG A 152 -14.69 7.80 7.85
N ASP A 153 -15.69 7.61 8.71
CA ASP A 153 -16.63 8.66 9.11
C ASP A 153 -16.04 9.70 10.08
N ILE A 154 -14.85 9.45 10.62
CA ILE A 154 -14.11 10.44 11.41
C ILE A 154 -13.27 11.32 10.47
N PRO A 155 -13.28 12.66 10.64
CA PRO A 155 -12.43 13.57 9.86
C PRO A 155 -10.96 13.48 10.32
N VAL A 156 -10.27 12.44 9.89
CA VAL A 156 -8.82 12.27 10.07
C VAL A 156 -8.07 12.64 8.78
N PRO A 157 -6.78 13.04 8.88
CA PRO A 157 -5.95 13.22 7.70
C PRO A 157 -5.86 11.91 6.89
N LEU A 158 -6.14 12.02 5.60
CA LEU A 158 -6.07 10.93 4.63
C LEU A 158 -5.34 11.39 3.37
N VAL A 159 -4.96 10.42 2.55
CA VAL A 159 -4.49 10.65 1.18
C VAL A 159 -5.41 9.92 0.20
N ARG A 160 -5.73 10.57 -0.92
CA ARG A 160 -6.38 9.94 -2.09
C ARG A 160 -5.33 9.63 -3.13
N TRP A 161 -4.83 8.40 -3.15
CA TRP A 161 -3.87 7.98 -4.16
C TRP A 161 -4.57 7.67 -5.49
N ARG A 162 -4.20 8.42 -6.54
CA ARG A 162 -4.85 8.44 -7.85
C ARG A 162 -3.84 8.16 -8.98
N PRO A 163 -3.31 6.94 -9.09
CA PRO A 163 -2.26 6.66 -10.06
C PRO A 163 -2.75 6.71 -11.52
N TRP A 164 -4.07 6.66 -11.73
CA TRP A 164 -4.70 6.78 -13.05
C TRP A 164 -4.84 8.24 -13.52
N GLU A 165 -4.65 9.25 -12.64
CA GLU A 165 -5.02 10.65 -12.94
C GLU A 165 -4.25 11.23 -14.14
N GLU A 166 -2.97 10.86 -14.30
CA GLU A 166 -2.14 11.35 -15.41
C GLU A 166 -2.57 10.81 -16.78
N LYS A 167 -2.99 9.54 -16.85
CA LYS A 167 -3.25 8.83 -18.11
C LYS A 167 -4.72 8.45 -18.32
N GLY A 168 -5.58 8.72 -17.35
CA GLY A 168 -6.96 8.24 -17.29
C GLY A 168 -7.11 6.75 -17.01
N VAL A 169 -5.99 6.02 -16.86
CA VAL A 169 -5.95 4.58 -16.58
C VAL A 169 -4.67 4.23 -15.84
N TYR A 170 -4.75 3.27 -14.93
CA TYR A 170 -3.61 2.65 -14.27
C TYR A 170 -3.72 1.12 -14.39
N GLN A 171 -2.63 0.49 -14.80
CA GLN A 171 -2.50 -0.95 -14.93
C GLN A 171 -1.03 -1.31 -14.72
N THR A 172 -0.75 -2.48 -14.16
CA THR A 172 0.62 -2.96 -13.95
C THR A 172 0.81 -4.31 -14.62
N ASP A 173 2.03 -4.54 -15.12
CA ASP A 173 2.47 -5.85 -15.62
C ASP A 173 3.18 -6.58 -14.49
N GLY A 174 2.39 -7.12 -13.56
CA GLY A 174 2.87 -7.74 -12.33
C GLY A 174 2.97 -6.78 -11.15
N TRP A 175 3.70 -7.22 -10.11
CA TRP A 175 3.84 -6.47 -8.86
C TRP A 175 4.82 -5.32 -8.99
N VAL A 176 4.41 -4.15 -8.52
CA VAL A 176 5.26 -2.95 -8.41
C VAL A 176 5.23 -2.42 -6.99
N THR A 177 6.33 -1.81 -6.55
CA THR A 177 6.40 -1.14 -5.24
C THR A 177 5.89 0.29 -5.36
N VAL A 178 4.93 0.66 -4.52
CA VAL A 178 4.41 2.03 -4.38
C VAL A 178 4.90 2.62 -3.07
N THR A 179 5.29 3.90 -3.08
CA THR A 179 5.58 4.67 -1.87
C THR A 179 4.78 5.96 -1.87
N VAL A 180 3.91 6.13 -0.87
CA VAL A 180 3.12 7.34 -0.66
C VAL A 180 3.72 8.13 0.51
N PRO A 181 4.28 9.34 0.28
CA PRO A 181 4.89 10.12 1.34
C PRO A 181 3.82 10.59 2.35
N LEU A 182 4.17 10.67 3.64
CA LEU A 182 3.23 11.12 4.67
C LEU A 182 2.81 12.58 4.48
N THR A 183 3.60 13.38 3.77
CA THR A 183 3.23 14.75 3.36
C THR A 183 2.04 14.80 2.40
N ALA A 184 1.67 13.69 1.75
CA ALA A 184 0.50 13.62 0.89
C ALA A 184 -0.82 13.49 1.67
N PHE A 185 -0.77 13.24 2.99
CA PHE A 185 -1.94 13.15 3.85
C PHE A 185 -2.33 14.56 4.31
N ASN A 186 -2.96 15.30 3.39
CA ASN A 186 -3.13 16.74 3.46
C ASN A 186 -4.60 17.22 3.50
N GLU A 187 -5.55 16.27 3.56
CA GLU A 187 -6.97 16.55 3.57
C GLU A 187 -7.73 15.55 4.45
N ASP A 188 -8.95 15.91 4.86
CA ASP A 188 -9.88 15.00 5.51
C ASP A 188 -10.87 14.37 4.50
N LYS A 189 -11.78 13.55 5.03
CA LYS A 189 -12.83 12.86 4.25
C LYS A 189 -13.74 13.80 3.46
N ASP A 190 -13.87 15.06 3.88
CA ASP A 190 -14.73 16.09 3.30
C ASP A 190 -13.94 17.04 2.37
N GLY A 191 -12.62 16.83 2.23
CA GLY A 191 -11.73 17.65 1.42
C GLY A 191 -11.26 18.93 2.11
N ASN A 192 -11.46 19.06 3.43
CA ASN A 192 -10.88 20.17 4.18
C ASN A 192 -9.39 19.91 4.43
N PRO A 193 -8.54 20.95 4.51
CA PRO A 193 -7.14 20.79 4.87
C PRO A 193 -6.97 20.09 6.22
N ALA A 194 -6.18 19.03 6.23
CA ALA A 194 -5.80 18.28 7.43
C ALA A 194 -4.33 17.86 7.31
N ALA A 195 -3.67 17.51 8.40
CA ALA A 195 -2.28 17.05 8.32
C ALA A 195 -1.97 16.05 9.43
N LEU A 196 -1.15 15.05 9.10
CA LEU A 196 -0.52 14.21 10.10
C LEU A 196 0.40 15.07 10.98
N SER A 197 0.43 14.76 12.28
CA SER A 197 1.25 15.50 13.25
C SER A 197 1.96 14.53 14.19
N ASP A 198 1.28 14.08 15.24
CA ASP A 198 1.81 13.09 16.16
C ASP A 198 1.66 11.67 15.57
N LEU A 199 2.76 11.12 15.03
CA LEU A 199 2.77 9.78 14.47
C LEU A 199 2.69 8.68 15.55
N SER A 200 3.02 9.00 16.80
CA SER A 200 3.03 8.02 17.89
C SER A 200 1.62 7.60 18.33
N GLN A 201 0.58 8.32 17.92
CA GLN A 201 -0.80 7.93 18.23
C GLN A 201 -1.34 6.82 17.31
N PHE A 202 -0.75 6.65 16.11
CA PHE A 202 -1.34 5.79 15.08
C PHE A 202 -0.96 4.32 15.27
N THR A 203 -1.98 3.49 15.48
CA THR A 203 -1.84 2.04 15.62
C THR A 203 -2.60 1.27 14.56
N ASN A 204 -3.61 1.89 13.94
CA ASN A 204 -4.43 1.29 12.89
C ASN A 204 -4.12 1.93 11.54
N LEU A 205 -4.34 1.16 10.47
CA LEU A 205 -4.17 1.59 9.08
C LEU A 205 -5.35 1.07 8.27
N THR A 206 -5.95 1.95 7.46
CA THR A 206 -7.00 1.62 6.51
C THR A 206 -6.56 2.00 5.11
N ILE A 207 -6.80 1.09 4.15
CA ILE A 207 -6.69 1.33 2.71
C ILE A 207 -8.04 0.96 2.09
N MET A 208 -8.68 1.90 1.41
CA MET A 208 -10.03 1.73 0.90
C MET A 208 -10.15 2.22 -0.54
N TYR A 209 -10.77 1.41 -1.40
CA TYR A 209 -11.19 1.85 -2.73
C TYR A 209 -12.53 2.58 -2.63
N PHE A 210 -12.49 3.91 -2.51
CA PHE A 210 -13.68 4.70 -2.24
C PHE A 210 -13.55 6.15 -2.70
N GLY A 211 -14.62 6.67 -3.30
CA GLY A 211 -14.68 8.06 -3.73
C GLY A 211 -15.65 8.29 -4.88
N ALA A 212 -15.57 9.48 -5.46
CA ALA A 212 -16.36 9.87 -6.61
C ALA A 212 -15.95 9.11 -7.88
N ALA A 213 -16.91 8.92 -8.78
CA ALA A 213 -16.74 8.33 -10.10
C ALA A 213 -17.80 8.93 -11.03
N ASP A 214 -17.47 9.08 -12.30
CA ASP A 214 -18.44 9.41 -13.36
C ASP A 214 -19.02 8.13 -13.98
N ASN A 215 -18.27 7.02 -13.92
CA ASN A 215 -18.65 5.73 -14.48
C ASN A 215 -18.55 4.61 -13.45
N SER A 216 -19.09 3.45 -13.80
CA SER A 216 -18.86 2.20 -13.08
C SER A 216 -17.78 1.38 -13.80
N ASN A 217 -16.82 0.84 -13.06
CA ASN A 217 -15.68 0.09 -13.61
C ASN A 217 -15.47 -1.22 -12.85
N ASP A 218 -15.08 -2.27 -13.56
CA ASP A 218 -14.60 -3.50 -12.93
C ASP A 218 -13.20 -3.26 -12.35
N ILE A 219 -12.91 -3.86 -11.21
CA ILE A 219 -11.63 -3.70 -10.55
C ILE A 219 -11.06 -5.03 -10.09
N TYR A 220 -9.75 -5.13 -10.17
CA TYR A 220 -8.96 -6.11 -9.42
C TYR A 220 -7.65 -5.44 -9.01
N ILE A 221 -7.46 -5.25 -7.70
CA ILE A 221 -6.27 -4.62 -7.13
C ILE A 221 -5.74 -5.54 -6.04
N ALA A 222 -4.61 -6.20 -6.28
CA ALA A 222 -3.92 -6.98 -5.25
C ALA A 222 -2.90 -6.10 -4.51
N ILE A 223 -2.82 -6.22 -3.19
CA ILE A 223 -1.94 -5.46 -2.31
C ILE A 223 -1.22 -6.42 -1.36
N ASP A 224 0.06 -6.20 -1.14
CA ASP A 224 0.89 -6.99 -0.25
C ASP A 224 1.94 -6.12 0.50
N ASN A 225 2.50 -6.65 1.59
CA ASN A 225 3.66 -6.13 2.34
C ASN A 225 3.54 -4.65 2.74
N VAL A 226 2.37 -4.23 3.23
CA VAL A 226 2.14 -2.85 3.63
C VAL A 226 3.00 -2.51 4.84
N ARG A 227 3.78 -1.43 4.74
CA ARG A 227 4.82 -1.06 5.70
C ARG A 227 5.06 0.45 5.73
N VAL A 228 5.78 0.90 6.76
CA VAL A 228 6.21 2.30 6.88
C VAL A 228 7.72 2.43 6.78
N VAL A 229 8.18 3.39 5.99
CA VAL A 229 9.59 3.50 5.59
C VAL A 229 10.05 4.94 5.61
N ARG A 230 11.33 5.13 5.85
CA ARG A 230 12.01 6.39 5.57
C ARG A 230 12.17 6.55 4.05
N ILE A 231 11.97 7.76 3.53
CA ILE A 231 12.06 8.12 2.11
C ILE A 231 13.17 9.14 1.84
#